data_AF-A0A8H9M503-F1
#
_entry.id   AF-A0A8H9M503-F1
#
_cell.length_a   1.000
_cell.length_b   1.000
_cell.length_c   1.000
_cell.angle_alpha   90.00
_cell.angle_beta   90.00
_cell.angle_gamma   90.00
#
_symmetry.space_group_name_H-M   'P 1'
#
loop_
_entity.id
_entity.type
_entity.pdbx_description
1 polymer ?
#
loop_
_entity_poly.entity_id
_entity_poly.type
_entity_poly.pdbx_seq_one_letter_code
_entity_poly.pdbx_strand_id
1 'polypeptide(L)'
;MPSPREKLDVALRAVDRLELHPPARLHVRPWTVRAEPAEATSAARISAGATVFVLAVTLRAQGSAARIDLLPGAAAVRFADLRAPAGEDLRLAAARPDRGEPLTDDVRRGLERAAAVEGAALRFVDDGHAVLLTPRDDAFAQWVAGLALARVLLTAAAAGVPARWAEGGSQGRVQAVVAVGTAAAAPAKFGAAAAASG
;
A
#
# COMPACT_ATOMS: atom_id res chain seq x y z
N MET A 1 -22.98 -17.53 -2.69
CA MET A 1 -21.78 -16.78 -2.25
C MET A 1 -20.70 -16.97 -3.31
N PRO A 2 -19.87 -15.95 -3.61
CA PRO A 2 -18.82 -16.08 -4.61
C PRO A 2 -17.83 -17.18 -4.22
N SER A 3 -17.35 -17.91 -5.23
CA SER A 3 -16.32 -18.92 -5.11
C SER A 3 -14.96 -18.29 -4.72
N PRO A 4 -14.02 -19.08 -4.17
CA PRO A 4 -12.68 -18.61 -3.84
C PRO A 4 -11.95 -17.94 -5.01
N ARG A 5 -12.17 -18.45 -6.23
CA ARG A 5 -11.59 -17.91 -7.45
C ARG A 5 -12.15 -16.53 -7.78
N GLU A 6 -13.48 -16.38 -7.74
CA GLU A 6 -14.12 -15.08 -7.99
C GLU A 6 -13.67 -14.03 -6.95
N LYS A 7 -13.54 -14.42 -5.68
CA LYS A 7 -13.02 -13.53 -4.64
C LYS A 7 -11.58 -13.08 -4.93
N LEU A 8 -10.75 -14.00 -5.39
CA LEU A 8 -9.37 -13.70 -5.78
C LEU A 8 -9.32 -12.77 -7.00
N ASP A 9 -10.15 -12.99 -8.01
CA ASP A 9 -10.21 -12.14 -9.20
C ASP A 9 -10.62 -10.69 -8.87
N VAL A 10 -11.51 -10.51 -7.88
CA VAL A 10 -11.85 -9.18 -7.34
C VAL A 10 -10.65 -8.57 -6.60
N ALA A 11 -9.94 -9.36 -5.79
CA ALA A 11 -8.77 -8.90 -5.05
C ALA A 11 -7.62 -8.49 -5.97
N LEU A 12 -7.36 -9.24 -7.04
CA LEU A 12 -6.34 -8.91 -8.04
C LEU A 12 -6.67 -7.58 -8.74
N ARG A 13 -7.92 -7.38 -9.16
CA ARG A 13 -8.37 -6.11 -9.75
C ARG A 13 -8.27 -4.93 -8.79
N ALA A 14 -8.34 -5.16 -7.47
CA ALA A 14 -8.14 -4.11 -6.49
C ALA A 14 -6.67 -3.67 -6.38
N VAL A 15 -5.72 -4.59 -6.58
CA VAL A 15 -4.28 -4.27 -6.63
C VAL A 15 -3.98 -3.32 -7.80
N ASP A 16 -4.53 -3.62 -8.98
CA ASP A 16 -4.29 -2.83 -10.19
C ASP A 16 -4.72 -1.35 -10.06
N ARG A 17 -5.65 -1.05 -9.15
CA ARG A 17 -6.17 0.31 -8.92
C ARG A 17 -5.27 1.20 -8.06
N LEU A 18 -4.30 0.63 -7.35
CA LEU A 18 -3.45 1.40 -6.42
C LEU A 18 -2.21 2.01 -7.10
N GLU A 19 -2.05 1.82 -8.43
CA GLU A 19 -0.94 2.36 -9.24
C GLU A 19 0.44 2.15 -8.60
N LEU A 20 0.70 0.93 -8.12
CA LEU A 20 1.96 0.59 -7.47
C LEU A 20 3.07 0.37 -8.51
N HIS A 21 4.16 1.13 -8.40
CA HIS A 21 5.31 1.03 -9.29
C HIS A 21 6.61 0.79 -8.52
N PRO A 22 7.46 -0.18 -8.91
CA PRO A 22 7.21 -1.19 -9.96
C PRO A 22 6.19 -2.26 -9.51
N PRO A 23 5.47 -2.92 -10.43
CA PRO A 23 4.51 -3.97 -10.06
C PRO A 23 5.21 -5.22 -9.51
N ALA A 24 4.54 -5.91 -8.59
CA ALA A 24 5.00 -7.18 -8.04
C ALA A 24 4.79 -8.34 -9.04
N ARG A 25 5.67 -9.35 -9.01
CA ARG A 25 5.44 -10.62 -9.69
C ARG A 25 4.56 -11.50 -8.82
N LEU A 26 3.38 -11.85 -9.31
CA LEU A 26 2.41 -12.65 -8.56
C LEU A 26 2.47 -14.14 -8.96
N HIS A 27 2.64 -14.99 -7.96
CA HIS A 27 2.53 -16.44 -8.10
C HIS A 27 1.27 -16.91 -7.39
N VAL A 28 0.29 -17.32 -8.17
CA VAL A 28 -1.01 -17.78 -7.67
C VAL A 28 -1.01 -19.29 -7.53
N ARG A 29 -1.32 -19.77 -6.32
CA ARG A 29 -1.55 -21.18 -6.00
C ARG A 29 -2.93 -21.32 -5.33
N PRO A 30 -3.48 -22.55 -5.21
CA PRO A 30 -4.69 -22.76 -4.43
C PRO A 30 -4.53 -22.14 -3.04
N TRP A 31 -5.43 -21.23 -2.66
CA TRP A 31 -5.50 -20.62 -1.32
C TRP A 31 -4.28 -19.78 -0.90
N THR A 32 -3.37 -19.46 -1.82
CA THR A 32 -2.17 -18.69 -1.52
C THR A 32 -1.74 -17.85 -2.72
N VAL A 33 -1.46 -16.58 -2.50
CA VAL A 33 -0.86 -15.69 -3.50
C VAL A 33 0.45 -15.17 -2.93
N ARG A 34 1.54 -15.36 -3.66
CA ARG A 34 2.87 -14.85 -3.30
C ARG A 34 3.22 -13.69 -4.22
N ALA A 35 3.60 -12.56 -3.65
CA ALA A 35 4.15 -11.41 -4.34
C ALA A 35 5.67 -11.39 -4.15
N GLU A 36 6.38 -11.47 -5.26
CA GLU A 36 7.83 -11.32 -5.32
C GLU A 36 8.19 -9.96 -5.91
N PRO A 37 9.27 -9.32 -5.45
CA PRO A 37 9.72 -8.08 -6.04
C PRO A 37 10.27 -8.40 -7.44
N ALA A 38 9.88 -7.62 -8.45
CA ALA A 38 10.34 -7.84 -9.83
C ALA A 38 11.86 -7.66 -9.97
N GLU A 39 12.44 -6.83 -9.09
CA GLU A 39 13.85 -6.47 -9.03
C GLU A 39 14.31 -6.45 -7.57
N ALA A 40 15.62 -6.52 -7.32
CA ALA A 40 16.17 -6.53 -5.96
C ALA A 40 16.20 -5.14 -5.29
N THR A 41 15.27 -4.24 -5.64
CA THR A 41 15.20 -2.86 -5.14
C THR A 41 14.28 -2.74 -3.92
N SER A 42 14.49 -1.70 -3.11
CA SER A 42 13.61 -1.37 -1.99
C SER A 42 12.19 -1.05 -2.45
N ALA A 43 12.06 -0.25 -3.52
CA ALA A 43 10.78 0.09 -4.14
C ALA A 43 9.99 -1.17 -4.56
N ALA A 44 10.65 -2.14 -5.19
CA ALA A 44 9.99 -3.39 -5.58
C ALA A 44 9.50 -4.21 -4.38
N ARG A 45 10.22 -4.19 -3.24
CA ARG A 45 9.77 -4.85 -2.00
C ARG A 45 8.62 -4.10 -1.34
N ILE A 46 8.68 -2.77 -1.28
CA ILE A 46 7.58 -1.94 -0.76
C ILE A 46 6.31 -2.20 -1.58
N SER A 47 6.41 -2.20 -2.90
CA SER A 47 5.29 -2.49 -3.81
C SER A 47 4.71 -3.89 -3.61
N ALA A 48 5.55 -4.93 -3.50
CA ALA A 48 5.07 -6.28 -3.27
C ALA A 48 4.47 -6.47 -1.85
N GLY A 49 4.96 -5.75 -0.83
CA GLY A 49 4.29 -5.67 0.47
C GLY A 49 2.91 -5.01 0.37
N ALA A 50 2.83 -3.84 -0.27
CA ALA A 50 1.59 -3.11 -0.49
C ALA A 50 0.54 -3.96 -1.24
N THR A 51 0.98 -4.69 -2.27
CA THR A 51 0.15 -5.62 -3.04
C THR A 51 -0.50 -6.68 -2.16
N VAL A 52 0.28 -7.34 -1.29
CA VAL A 52 -0.23 -8.39 -0.39
C VAL A 52 -1.20 -7.84 0.65
N PHE A 53 -1.00 -6.61 1.11
CA PHE A 53 -1.96 -5.95 2.00
C PHE A 53 -3.31 -5.74 1.32
N VAL A 54 -3.32 -5.19 0.09
CA VAL A 54 -4.54 -4.96 -0.69
C VAL A 54 -5.28 -6.27 -0.94
N LEU A 55 -4.55 -7.33 -1.33
CA LEU A 55 -5.11 -8.66 -1.51
C LEU A 55 -5.78 -9.15 -0.22
N ALA A 56 -5.07 -9.08 0.92
CA ALA A 56 -5.58 -9.56 2.19
C ALA A 56 -6.81 -8.79 2.68
N VAL A 57 -6.83 -7.45 2.55
CA VAL A 57 -7.99 -6.62 2.91
C VAL A 57 -9.18 -6.94 2.01
N THR A 58 -8.97 -7.03 0.70
CA THR A 58 -10.06 -7.29 -0.25
C THR A 58 -10.63 -8.71 -0.10
N LEU A 59 -9.79 -9.71 0.19
CA LEU A 59 -10.25 -11.06 0.52
C LEU A 59 -11.05 -11.08 1.82
N ARG A 60 -10.60 -10.36 2.86
CA ARG A 60 -11.32 -10.26 4.14
C ARG A 60 -12.67 -9.56 4.02
N ALA A 61 -12.73 -8.48 3.25
CA ALA A 61 -13.98 -7.77 2.96
C ALA A 61 -15.02 -8.67 2.26
N GLN A 62 -14.56 -9.68 1.51
CA GLN A 62 -15.40 -10.69 0.85
C GLN A 62 -15.69 -11.92 1.71
N GLY A 63 -15.35 -11.86 3.00
CA GLY A 63 -15.65 -12.91 3.98
C GLY A 63 -14.69 -14.10 3.97
N SER A 64 -13.45 -13.91 3.50
CA SER A 64 -12.38 -14.90 3.65
C SER A 64 -11.53 -14.61 4.89
N ALA A 65 -11.07 -15.66 5.56
CA ALA A 65 -9.97 -15.53 6.51
C ALA A 65 -8.68 -15.36 5.68
N ALA A 66 -8.02 -14.21 5.74
CA ALA A 66 -6.75 -13.98 5.05
C ALA A 66 -5.67 -13.56 6.04
N ARG A 67 -4.49 -14.18 5.92
CA ARG A 67 -3.29 -13.93 6.72
C ARG A 67 -2.15 -13.52 5.81
N ILE A 68 -1.42 -12.49 6.22
CA ILE A 68 -0.19 -12.05 5.56
C ILE A 68 1.00 -12.76 6.22
N ASP A 69 1.85 -13.35 5.39
CA ASP A 69 3.11 -13.95 5.82
C ASP A 69 4.26 -13.23 5.08
N LEU A 70 5.21 -12.68 5.84
CA LEU A 70 6.42 -12.06 5.30
C LEU A 70 7.53 -13.10 5.28
N LEU A 71 8.04 -13.41 4.08
CA LEU A 71 9.01 -14.47 3.83
C LEU A 71 10.35 -13.87 3.38
N PRO A 72 11.47 -14.61 3.50
CA PRO A 72 12.72 -14.22 2.86
C PRO A 72 12.52 -14.05 1.34
N GLY A 73 12.63 -12.82 0.87
CA GLY A 73 12.50 -12.48 -0.55
C GLY A 73 11.08 -12.36 -1.11
N ALA A 74 10.01 -12.48 -0.30
CA ALA A 74 8.64 -12.33 -0.78
C ALA A 74 7.65 -11.96 0.33
N ALA A 75 6.47 -11.49 -0.05
CA ALA A 75 5.29 -11.44 0.82
C ALA A 75 4.23 -12.40 0.27
N ALA A 76 3.41 -12.99 1.14
CA ALA A 76 2.33 -13.86 0.72
C ALA A 76 1.05 -13.60 1.50
N VAL A 77 -0.09 -13.83 0.84
CA VAL A 77 -1.39 -13.97 1.50
C VAL A 77 -1.84 -15.41 1.42
N ARG A 78 -2.12 -16.01 2.57
CA ARG A 78 -2.81 -17.29 2.68
C ARG A 78 -4.25 -17.01 3.05
N PHE A 79 -5.20 -17.66 2.38
CA PHE A 79 -6.60 -17.42 2.65
C PHE A 79 -7.43 -18.70 2.65
N ALA A 80 -8.50 -18.69 3.42
CA ALA A 80 -9.50 -19.74 3.48
C ALA A 80 -10.89 -19.11 3.49
N ASP A 81 -11.91 -19.90 3.18
CA ASP A 81 -13.28 -19.45 3.34
C ASP A 81 -13.68 -19.34 4.82
N LEU A 82 -14.71 -18.52 5.07
CA LEU A 82 -15.42 -18.38 6.35
C LEU A 82 -14.76 -17.42 7.36
N ARG A 83 -15.03 -16.12 7.18
CA ARG A 83 -14.89 -15.11 8.21
C ARG A 83 -15.96 -14.02 8.04
N ALA A 84 -16.55 -13.53 9.11
CA ALA A 84 -17.36 -12.31 9.04
C ALA A 84 -16.44 -11.10 8.72
N PRO A 85 -16.75 -10.30 7.68
CA PRO A 85 -15.90 -9.17 7.33
C PRO A 85 -15.93 -8.12 8.45
N ALA A 86 -14.75 -7.61 8.82
CA ALA A 86 -14.67 -6.50 9.76
C ALA A 86 -15.11 -5.20 9.07
N GLY A 87 -15.74 -4.28 9.82
CA GLY A 87 -16.18 -2.99 9.28
C GLY A 87 -15.02 -2.17 8.68
N GLU A 88 -13.83 -2.26 9.28
CA GLU A 88 -12.63 -1.61 8.73
C GLU A 88 -12.21 -2.23 7.38
N ASP A 89 -12.22 -3.56 7.25
CA ASP A 89 -11.85 -4.24 6.01
C ASP A 89 -12.83 -3.87 4.88
N LEU A 90 -14.13 -3.81 5.17
CA LEU A 90 -15.15 -3.34 4.22
C LEU A 90 -14.90 -1.89 3.80
N ARG A 91 -14.62 -1.01 4.75
CA ARG A 91 -14.35 0.42 4.50
C ARG A 91 -13.12 0.60 3.61
N LEU A 92 -12.01 -0.08 3.91
CA LEU A 92 -10.77 0.02 3.14
C LEU A 92 -10.93 -0.60 1.75
N ALA A 93 -11.60 -1.75 1.61
CA ALA A 93 -11.81 -2.39 0.31
C ALA A 93 -12.77 -1.61 -0.62
N ALA A 94 -13.71 -0.85 -0.04
CA ALA A 94 -14.64 0.00 -0.80
C ALA A 94 -14.07 1.39 -1.15
N ALA A 95 -12.90 1.74 -0.63
CA ALA A 95 -12.27 3.03 -0.83
C ALA A 95 -12.00 3.31 -2.32
N ARG A 96 -12.24 4.56 -2.75
CA ARG A 96 -11.97 5.01 -4.12
C ARG A 96 -11.12 6.29 -4.08
N PRO A 97 -10.02 6.36 -4.84
CA PRO A 97 -9.10 7.49 -4.78
C PRO A 97 -9.64 8.78 -5.44
N ASP A 98 -10.79 8.72 -6.10
CA ASP A 98 -11.26 9.77 -7.02
C ASP A 98 -11.91 11.00 -6.36
N ARG A 99 -11.95 11.07 -5.02
CA ARG A 99 -12.51 12.22 -4.30
C ARG A 99 -11.40 13.17 -3.89
N GLY A 100 -11.69 14.47 -3.98
CA GLY A 100 -10.75 15.58 -3.77
C GLY A 100 -10.97 16.34 -2.47
N GLU A 101 -11.34 15.65 -1.38
CA GLU A 101 -11.56 16.28 -0.09
C GLU A 101 -10.25 16.87 0.47
N PRO A 102 -10.32 17.99 1.22
CA PRO A 102 -9.14 18.60 1.81
C PRO A 102 -8.52 17.73 2.91
N LEU A 103 -7.20 17.79 3.05
CA LEU A 103 -6.47 17.15 4.14
C LEU A 103 -6.70 17.92 5.45
N THR A 104 -7.51 17.36 6.34
CA THR A 104 -7.74 17.89 7.70
C THR A 104 -6.81 17.25 8.72
N ASP A 105 -6.66 17.87 9.89
CA ASP A 105 -5.84 17.31 10.98
C ASP A 105 -6.35 15.97 11.50
N ASP A 106 -7.67 15.74 11.49
CA ASP A 106 -8.26 14.46 11.84
C ASP A 106 -7.87 13.36 10.84
N VAL A 107 -7.85 13.69 9.55
CA VAL A 107 -7.35 12.79 8.52
C VAL A 107 -5.87 12.54 8.71
N ARG A 108 -5.04 13.59 8.96
CA ARG A 108 -3.59 13.42 9.24
C ARG A 108 -3.35 12.44 10.39
N ARG A 109 -3.99 12.62 11.54
CA ARG A 109 -3.93 11.68 12.68
C ARG A 109 -4.44 10.29 12.33
N GLY A 110 -5.45 10.20 11.47
CA GLY A 110 -5.93 8.93 10.92
C GLY A 110 -4.88 8.19 10.10
N LEU A 111 -4.17 8.90 9.22
CA LEU A 111 -3.10 8.34 8.39
C LEU A 111 -1.87 7.93 9.21
N GLU A 112 -1.50 8.72 10.22
CA GLU A 112 -0.42 8.36 11.15
C GLU A 112 -0.74 7.07 11.92
N ARG A 113 -1.97 6.95 12.44
CA ARG A 113 -2.43 5.72 13.10
C ARG A 113 -2.47 4.55 12.13
N ALA A 114 -2.88 4.75 10.88
CA ALA A 114 -2.88 3.71 9.87
C ALA A 114 -1.48 3.14 9.64
N ALA A 115 -0.45 3.97 9.51
CA ALA A 115 0.93 3.50 9.41
C ALA A 115 1.39 2.75 10.68
N ALA A 116 1.03 3.28 11.86
CA ALA A 116 1.41 2.70 13.15
C ALA A 116 0.86 1.29 13.38
N VAL A 117 -0.36 0.99 12.90
CA VAL A 117 -0.96 -0.35 12.97
C VAL A 117 -0.07 -1.41 12.30
N GLU A 118 0.63 -1.03 11.24
CA GLU A 118 1.53 -1.91 10.51
C GLU A 118 2.99 -1.81 11.02
N GLY A 119 3.26 -1.06 12.09
CA GLY A 119 4.60 -0.95 12.68
C GLY A 119 5.53 0.06 11.98
N ALA A 120 4.98 0.98 11.18
CA ALA A 120 5.70 2.10 10.59
C ALA A 120 5.26 3.43 11.22
N ALA A 121 6.05 4.49 11.06
CA ALA A 121 5.66 5.84 11.41
C ALA A 121 5.44 6.66 10.15
N LEU A 122 4.34 7.40 10.07
CA LEU A 122 4.13 8.42 9.04
C LEU A 122 4.44 9.78 9.67
N ARG A 123 5.19 10.63 8.97
CA ARG A 123 5.45 12.01 9.40
C ARG A 123 5.21 12.97 8.26
N PHE A 124 4.33 13.94 8.46
CA PHE A 124 4.16 15.03 7.51
C PHE A 124 5.39 15.94 7.53
N VAL A 125 5.96 16.19 6.36
CA VAL A 125 7.11 17.10 6.18
C VAL A 125 6.66 18.47 5.71
N ASP A 126 5.51 18.54 5.04
CA ASP A 126 4.80 19.75 4.64
C ASP A 126 3.29 19.47 4.52
N ASP A 127 2.56 20.38 3.86
CA ASP A 127 1.10 20.27 3.68
C ASP A 127 0.64 19.28 2.62
N GLY A 128 1.54 18.87 1.72
CA GLY A 128 1.28 17.94 0.63
C GLY A 128 2.07 16.63 0.71
N HIS A 129 3.04 16.51 1.61
CA HIS A 129 3.93 15.35 1.67
C HIS A 129 4.09 14.81 3.08
N ALA A 130 4.14 13.47 3.15
CA ALA A 130 4.55 12.73 4.33
C ALA A 130 5.61 11.70 3.99
N VAL A 131 6.46 11.37 4.95
CA VAL A 131 7.46 10.31 4.84
C VAL A 131 7.07 9.13 5.71
N LEU A 132 7.18 7.93 5.14
CA LEU A 132 6.98 6.68 5.84
C LEU A 132 8.33 6.16 6.34
N LEU A 133 8.40 5.92 7.65
CA LEU A 133 9.61 5.58 8.37
C LEU A 133 9.48 4.21 9.03
N THR A 134 10.54 3.43 8.98
CA THR A 134 10.65 2.17 9.73
C THR A 134 11.82 2.22 10.72
N PRO A 135 11.80 1.41 11.81
CA PRO A 135 12.89 1.40 12.78
C PRO A 135 14.24 0.94 12.20
N ARG A 136 14.19 0.12 11.15
CA ARG A 136 15.33 -0.49 10.47
C ARG A 136 15.28 -0.18 8.97
N ASP A 137 16.41 -0.35 8.32
CA ASP A 137 16.55 -0.26 6.86
C ASP A 137 17.05 -1.62 6.33
N ASP A 138 16.19 -2.62 6.41
CA ASP A 138 16.44 -3.97 5.92
C ASP A 138 15.28 -4.44 5.05
N ALA A 139 15.45 -5.58 4.38
CA ALA A 139 14.42 -6.12 3.50
C ALA A 139 13.09 -6.37 4.22
N PHE A 140 13.11 -6.74 5.51
CA PHE A 140 11.90 -6.95 6.30
C PHE A 140 11.17 -5.63 6.55
N ALA A 141 11.91 -4.59 6.92
CA ALA A 141 11.37 -3.24 7.08
C ALA A 141 10.74 -2.70 5.79
N GLN A 142 11.32 -2.99 4.62
CA GLN A 142 10.76 -2.62 3.33
C GLN A 142 9.42 -3.32 3.05
N TRP A 143 9.28 -4.60 3.43
CA TRP A 143 7.98 -5.30 3.35
C TRP A 143 6.92 -4.66 4.25
N VAL A 144 7.30 -4.36 5.49
CA VAL A 144 6.45 -3.69 6.49
C VAL A 144 6.02 -2.31 6.00
N ALA A 145 6.95 -1.53 5.45
CA ALA A 145 6.66 -0.24 4.83
C ALA A 145 5.65 -0.38 3.69
N GLY A 146 5.72 -1.44 2.89
CA GLY A 146 4.69 -1.77 1.89
C GLY A 146 3.30 -1.95 2.48
N LEU A 147 3.17 -2.74 3.56
CA LEU A 147 1.89 -2.93 4.25
C LEU A 147 1.32 -1.60 4.75
N ALA A 148 2.16 -0.82 5.43
CA ALA A 148 1.80 0.49 5.96
C ALA A 148 1.41 1.48 4.85
N LEU A 149 2.17 1.53 3.75
CA LEU A 149 1.89 2.38 2.59
C LEU A 149 0.50 2.07 2.02
N ALA A 150 0.18 0.80 1.75
CA ALA A 150 -1.13 0.44 1.22
C ALA A 150 -2.27 0.81 2.18
N ARG A 151 -2.09 0.57 3.48
CA ARG A 151 -3.10 0.97 4.48
C ARG A 151 -3.30 2.49 4.51
N VAL A 152 -2.22 3.27 4.46
CA VAL A 152 -2.28 4.74 4.40
C VAL A 152 -3.02 5.21 3.16
N LEU A 153 -2.67 4.69 1.97
CA LEU A 153 -3.32 5.07 0.71
C LEU A 153 -4.81 4.72 0.71
N LEU A 154 -5.18 3.52 1.16
CA LEU A 154 -6.59 3.12 1.27
C LEU A 154 -7.34 3.91 2.35
N THR A 155 -6.67 4.31 3.43
CA THR A 155 -7.28 5.14 4.47
C THR A 155 -7.53 6.56 3.97
N ALA A 156 -6.60 7.14 3.20
CA ALA A 156 -6.78 8.43 2.55
C ALA A 156 -7.94 8.37 1.55
N ALA A 157 -7.96 7.36 0.68
CA ALA A 157 -9.05 7.13 -0.26
C ALA A 157 -10.41 6.92 0.43
N ALA A 158 -10.44 6.22 1.57
CA ALA A 158 -11.67 6.05 2.36
C ALA A 158 -12.16 7.37 3.00
N ALA A 159 -11.23 8.29 3.29
CA ALA A 159 -11.54 9.65 3.73
C ALA A 159 -11.85 10.59 2.54
N GLY A 160 -11.76 10.10 1.31
CA GLY A 160 -11.93 10.90 0.10
C GLY A 160 -10.81 11.90 -0.14
N VAL A 161 -9.64 11.70 0.46
CA VAL A 161 -8.46 12.57 0.27
C VAL A 161 -7.54 11.91 -0.77
N PRO A 162 -7.14 12.61 -1.84
CA PRO A 162 -6.19 12.10 -2.81
C PRO A 162 -4.87 11.75 -2.13
N ALA A 163 -4.33 10.57 -2.40
CA ALA A 163 -3.00 10.19 -1.96
C ALA A 163 -2.35 9.26 -2.97
N ARG A 164 -1.06 9.43 -3.20
CA ARG A 164 -0.26 8.53 -4.02
C ARG A 164 1.14 8.37 -3.46
N TRP A 165 1.77 7.24 -3.76
CA TRP A 165 3.18 7.07 -3.51
C TRP A 165 3.97 7.99 -4.46
N ALA A 166 4.70 8.95 -3.90
CA ALA A 166 5.64 9.76 -4.64
C ALA A 166 6.97 9.01 -4.70
N GLU A 167 7.36 8.56 -5.89
CA GLU A 167 8.65 7.92 -6.10
C GLU A 167 9.78 8.88 -5.71
N GLY A 168 10.58 8.45 -4.74
CA GLY A 168 11.69 9.20 -4.15
C GLY A 168 12.42 8.23 -3.24
N GLY A 169 13.70 8.00 -3.53
CA GLY A 169 14.45 6.83 -3.05
C GLY A 169 14.36 6.62 -1.54
N SER A 170 14.25 5.34 -1.15
CA SER A 170 14.43 4.95 0.24
C SER A 170 15.84 5.35 0.68
N GLN A 171 15.96 6.11 1.77
CA GLN A 171 17.24 6.54 2.32
C GLN A 171 17.26 6.28 3.83
N GLY A 172 18.02 5.27 4.24
CA GLY A 172 18.08 4.86 5.63
C GLY A 172 16.70 4.48 6.15
N ARG A 173 16.24 5.14 7.19
CA ARG A 173 14.93 4.83 7.80
C ARG A 173 13.73 5.35 7.01
N VAL A 174 13.92 6.24 6.05
CA VAL A 174 12.84 6.73 5.17
C VAL A 174 12.63 5.71 4.06
N GLN A 175 11.46 5.07 4.05
CA GLN A 175 11.15 3.98 3.11
C GLN A 175 10.37 4.46 1.90
N ALA A 176 9.43 5.39 2.09
CA ALA A 176 8.59 5.93 1.02
C ALA A 176 8.16 7.37 1.31
N VAL A 177 7.83 8.12 0.27
CA VAL A 177 7.21 9.44 0.36
C VAL A 177 5.77 9.33 -0.14
N VAL A 178 4.81 9.85 0.61
CA VAL A 178 3.40 9.87 0.24
C VAL A 178 3.01 11.30 -0.09
N ALA A 179 2.62 11.56 -1.33
CA ALA A 179 1.95 12.80 -1.69
C ALA A 179 0.47 12.70 -1.30
N VAL A 180 -0.08 13.76 -0.72
CA VAL A 180 -1.46 13.83 -0.20
C VAL A 180 -2.12 15.14 -0.64
N GLY A 181 -3.44 15.12 -0.82
CA GLY A 181 -4.24 16.28 -1.21
C GLY A 181 -3.85 16.80 -2.59
N THR A 182 -3.64 18.11 -2.71
CA THR A 182 -3.32 18.76 -4.00
C THR A 182 -2.00 18.28 -4.60
N ALA A 183 -1.01 17.92 -3.77
CA ALA A 183 0.26 17.37 -4.24
C ALA A 183 0.10 15.98 -4.91
N ALA A 184 -0.88 15.20 -4.45
CA ALA A 184 -1.21 13.92 -5.08
C ALA A 184 -1.92 14.10 -6.43
N ALA A 185 -2.75 15.14 -6.58
CA ALA A 185 -3.47 15.45 -7.81
C ALA A 185 -2.58 16.05 -8.93
N ALA A 186 -1.40 16.55 -8.58
CA ALA A 186 -0.44 17.02 -9.59
C ALA A 186 0.21 15.82 -10.29
N PRO A 187 0.30 15.82 -11.64
CA PRO A 187 1.05 14.79 -12.35
C PRO A 187 2.50 14.77 -11.85
N ALA A 188 3.08 13.57 -11.72
CA ALA A 188 4.47 13.41 -11.31
C ALA A 188 5.36 14.19 -12.28
N LYS A 189 5.82 15.38 -11.87
CA LYS A 189 6.87 16.09 -12.58
C LYS A 189 8.17 15.34 -12.30
N PHE A 190 8.42 14.26 -13.04
CA PHE A 190 9.74 13.65 -13.04
C PHE A 190 10.74 14.66 -13.57
N GLY A 191 11.75 14.94 -12.75
CA GLY A 191 12.87 15.79 -13.10
C GLY A 191 13.66 15.19 -14.26
N ALA A 192 13.39 15.66 -15.47
CA ALA A 192 14.40 15.79 -16.50
C ALA A 192 15.25 17.04 -16.21
N ALA A 193 16.06 16.98 -15.14
CA ALA A 193 17.00 18.05 -14.81
C ALA A 193 18.24 17.49 -14.11
N ALA A 194 18.93 16.55 -14.78
CA ALA A 194 20.31 16.19 -14.48
C ALA A 194 20.98 15.56 -15.72
N ALA A 195 20.95 16.26 -16.85
CA ALA A 195 21.77 15.93 -18.03
C ALA A 195 22.08 17.17 -18.88
N ALA A 196 22.25 18.33 -18.24
CA ALA A 196 22.72 19.54 -18.90
C ALA A 196 23.35 20.47 -17.86
N SER A 197 24.56 20.14 -17.39
CA SER A 197 25.58 21.05 -16.83
C SER A 197 26.75 20.21 -16.30
N GLY A 198 27.85 20.13 -17.05
CA GLY A 198 29.12 19.54 -16.62
C GLY A 198 29.71 18.59 -17.63
#